data_AF-I4Z6F0-F1
#
_entry.id   AF-I4Z6F0-F1
#
_cell.length_a   1.000
_cell.length_b   1.000
_cell.length_c   1.000
_cell.angle_alpha   90.00
_cell.angle_beta   90.00
_cell.angle_gamma   90.00
#
_symmetry.space_group_name_H-M   'P 1'
#
loop_
_entity.id
_entity.type
_entity.pdbx_description
1 polymer ?
#
loop_
_entity_poly.entity_id
_entity_poly.type
_entity_poly.pdbx_seq_one_letter_code
_entity_poly.pdbx_strand_id
1 'polypeptide(L)'
;MRFIAIATSVICLSASAQECEKLITLSKTVSSTVADKSTFDKHAANFCSEYKRGGSSSAATNAGASWKFISASFGQSSMTTEEVASKVCSASSGESASTDAYRQYVETIASGAYAAYETCIKLKDSNDLRFDVDLASVLPSEFTIVIAYQKIIQGTTTADLIYSASKGISCTWNGKKAATTSIDAPSSVLVKCSRTDQGQAGYAKFIRTNGVGGSITIPWPAYDANGIPLATLESIRGQITTAQSSITDIKNWLMY
;
A
#
# COMPACT_ATOMS: atom_id res chain seq x y z
N MET A 1 -52.12 -6.62 -12.29
CA MET A 1 -51.05 -5.67 -11.89
C MET A 1 -49.71 -6.38 -12.06
N ARG A 2 -48.87 -5.94 -13.00
CA ARG A 2 -47.53 -6.52 -13.25
C ARG A 2 -46.52 -5.74 -12.41
N PHE A 3 -45.92 -6.38 -11.42
CA PHE A 3 -44.78 -5.82 -10.69
C PHE A 3 -43.51 -6.11 -11.50
N ILE A 4 -42.89 -5.06 -12.04
CA ILE A 4 -41.55 -5.11 -12.60
C ILE A 4 -40.58 -4.92 -11.43
N ALA A 5 -39.94 -6.00 -10.99
CA ALA A 5 -38.83 -5.93 -10.05
C ALA A 5 -37.58 -5.52 -10.83
N ILE A 6 -37.17 -4.26 -10.68
CA ILE A 6 -35.89 -3.75 -11.17
C ILE A 6 -34.84 -4.28 -10.19
N ALA A 7 -34.16 -5.36 -10.56
CA ALA A 7 -32.97 -5.83 -9.87
C ALA A 7 -31.83 -4.87 -10.17
N THR A 8 -31.63 -3.88 -9.29
CA THR A 8 -30.44 -3.03 -9.29
C THR A 8 -29.22 -3.88 -8.94
N SER A 9 -28.44 -4.23 -9.97
CA SER A 9 -27.15 -4.87 -9.82
C SER A 9 -26.20 -3.89 -9.13
N VAL A 10 -25.92 -4.08 -7.84
CA VAL A 10 -24.81 -3.42 -7.16
C VAL A 10 -23.53 -4.02 -7.74
N ILE A 11 -22.95 -3.35 -8.73
CA ILE A 11 -21.70 -3.76 -9.35
C ILE A 11 -20.60 -3.65 -8.29
N CYS A 12 -19.95 -4.78 -8.06
CA CYS A 12 -18.88 -5.00 -7.08
C CYS A 12 -17.64 -4.17 -7.45
N LEU A 13 -17.57 -2.91 -6.98
CA LEU A 13 -16.39 -2.03 -7.05
C LEU A 13 -15.21 -2.50 -6.17
N SER A 14 -15.38 -3.59 -5.42
CA SER A 14 -14.37 -4.10 -4.48
C SER A 14 -13.27 -4.95 -5.15
N ALA A 15 -13.54 -5.57 -6.30
CA ALA A 15 -12.53 -6.34 -7.01
C ALA A 15 -11.45 -5.44 -7.67
N SER A 16 -11.76 -4.15 -7.88
CA SER A 16 -10.85 -3.25 -8.59
C SER A 16 -9.73 -2.67 -7.72
N ALA A 17 -10.01 -2.32 -6.47
CA ALA A 17 -9.01 -1.75 -5.55
C ALA A 17 -7.95 -2.79 -5.11
N GLN A 18 -8.37 -4.06 -4.96
CA GLN A 18 -7.50 -5.13 -4.47
C GLN A 18 -6.24 -5.36 -5.33
N GLU A 19 -6.31 -5.18 -6.65
CA GLU A 19 -5.13 -5.34 -7.52
C GLU A 19 -4.06 -4.28 -7.24
N CYS A 20 -4.46 -3.01 -7.06
CA CYS A 20 -3.52 -1.93 -6.77
C CYS A 20 -2.99 -2.00 -5.33
N GLU A 21 -3.75 -2.57 -4.40
CA GLU A 21 -3.28 -2.82 -3.03
C GLU A 21 -2.12 -3.83 -2.98
N LYS A 22 -2.05 -4.78 -3.93
CA LYS A 22 -0.91 -5.71 -4.01
C LYS A 22 0.42 -5.00 -4.29
N LEU A 23 0.41 -3.83 -4.93
CA LEU A 23 1.62 -3.01 -5.13
C LEU A 23 2.16 -2.44 -3.81
N ILE A 24 1.26 -2.18 -2.85
CA ILE A 24 1.64 -1.77 -1.49
C ILE A 24 2.35 -2.93 -0.80
N THR A 25 1.81 -4.15 -0.93
CA THR A 25 2.41 -5.36 -0.35
C THR A 25 3.83 -5.62 -0.85
N LEU A 26 4.12 -5.37 -2.13
CA LEU A 26 5.47 -5.51 -2.69
C LEU A 26 6.48 -4.57 -2.04
N SER A 27 6.03 -3.39 -1.63
CA SER A 27 6.87 -2.32 -1.09
C SER A 27 6.94 -2.33 0.44
N LYS A 28 6.38 -3.36 1.09
CA LYS A 28 6.09 -3.37 2.51
C LYS A 28 7.32 -3.62 3.37
N THR A 29 7.42 -2.89 4.47
CA THR A 29 8.51 -2.90 5.43
C THR A 29 8.10 -3.34 6.83
N VAL A 30 6.87 -3.83 7.01
CA VAL A 30 6.36 -4.34 8.29
C VAL A 30 5.65 -5.68 8.08
N SER A 31 5.40 -6.46 9.14
CA SER A 31 4.75 -7.78 9.05
C SER A 31 3.22 -7.77 9.28
N SER A 32 2.52 -6.68 8.90
CA SER A 32 1.05 -6.58 9.02
C SER A 32 0.30 -7.08 7.77
N THR A 33 -1.02 -7.17 7.75
CA THR A 33 -1.76 -7.31 6.48
C THR A 33 -2.03 -5.91 5.92
N VAL A 34 -1.97 -5.72 4.60
CA VAL A 34 -2.43 -4.46 3.99
C VAL A 34 -3.95 -4.43 4.10
N ALA A 35 -4.48 -3.47 4.83
CA ALA A 35 -5.90 -3.20 4.92
C ALA A 35 -6.38 -2.55 3.63
N ASP A 36 -7.49 -3.06 3.11
CA ASP A 36 -8.16 -2.44 1.98
C ASP A 36 -8.66 -1.04 2.34
N LYS A 37 -8.61 -0.11 1.37
CA LYS A 37 -8.90 1.31 1.63
C LYS A 37 -10.26 1.54 2.25
N SER A 38 -11.28 0.83 1.77
CA SER A 38 -12.66 0.98 2.27
C SER A 38 -12.81 0.47 3.71
N THR A 39 -12.18 -0.66 4.07
CA THR A 39 -12.15 -1.14 5.46
C THR A 39 -11.39 -0.19 6.36
N PHE A 40 -10.22 0.29 5.92
CA PHE A 40 -9.44 1.26 6.68
C PHE A 40 -10.22 2.56 6.92
N ASP A 41 -10.80 3.15 5.87
CA ASP A 41 -11.60 4.37 5.96
C ASP A 41 -12.80 4.20 6.89
N LYS A 42 -13.47 3.03 6.84
CA LYS A 42 -14.58 2.70 7.73
C LYS A 42 -14.14 2.65 9.19
N HIS A 43 -13.04 1.98 9.50
CA HIS A 43 -12.51 1.92 10.86
C HIS A 43 -12.01 3.28 11.34
N ALA A 44 -11.36 4.05 10.48
CA ALA A 44 -10.90 5.41 10.80
C ALA A 44 -12.08 6.34 11.10
N ALA A 45 -13.12 6.34 10.27
CA ALA A 45 -14.32 7.15 10.48
C ALA A 45 -15.04 6.75 11.78
N ASN A 46 -15.22 5.45 12.03
CA ASN A 46 -15.81 4.96 13.27
C ASN A 46 -14.97 5.35 14.49
N PHE A 47 -13.65 5.22 14.42
CA PHE A 47 -12.76 5.61 15.51
C PHE A 47 -12.85 7.12 15.79
N CYS A 48 -12.80 7.98 14.77
CA CYS A 48 -12.84 9.43 14.97
C CYS A 48 -14.18 9.94 15.50
N SER A 49 -15.28 9.42 14.97
CA SER A 49 -16.63 9.72 15.47
C SER A 49 -16.77 9.39 16.96
N GLU A 50 -16.29 8.22 17.39
CA GLU A 50 -16.38 7.79 18.78
C GLU A 50 -15.36 8.47 19.70
N TYR A 51 -14.13 8.71 19.21
CA TYR A 51 -13.08 9.42 19.94
C TYR A 51 -13.53 10.81 20.34
N LYS A 52 -14.21 11.55 19.43
CA LYS A 52 -14.76 12.87 19.76
C LYS A 52 -16.03 12.81 20.60
N ARG A 53 -16.86 11.77 20.48
CA ARG A 53 -18.09 11.60 21.27
C ARG A 53 -17.87 11.28 22.75
N GLY A 54 -16.67 10.80 23.12
CA GLY A 54 -16.21 10.71 24.52
C GLY A 54 -17.11 9.89 25.47
N GLY A 55 -16.83 8.61 25.64
CA GLY A 55 -17.06 7.93 26.93
C GLY A 55 -18.48 7.45 27.30
N SER A 56 -19.47 7.41 26.39
CA SER A 56 -20.74 6.74 26.69
C SER A 56 -20.58 5.21 26.61
N SER A 57 -20.94 4.50 27.68
CA SER A 57 -20.70 3.07 27.98
C SER A 57 -21.06 2.01 26.91
N SER A 58 -21.75 2.39 25.83
CA SER A 58 -22.08 1.50 24.69
C SER A 58 -21.14 1.66 23.49
N ALA A 59 -20.30 2.70 23.47
CA ALA A 59 -19.37 3.08 22.39
C ALA A 59 -17.97 2.43 22.51
N ALA A 60 -17.59 2.00 23.72
CA ALA A 60 -16.24 1.52 24.03
C ALA A 60 -15.82 0.27 23.22
N THR A 61 -16.77 -0.60 22.85
CA THR A 61 -16.45 -1.86 22.16
C THR A 61 -16.09 -1.65 20.68
N ASN A 62 -16.83 -0.80 19.96
CA ASN A 62 -16.58 -0.54 18.53
C ASN A 62 -15.41 0.44 18.31
N ALA A 63 -15.27 1.44 19.18
CA ALA A 63 -14.11 2.32 19.22
C ALA A 63 -12.85 1.53 19.57
N GLY A 64 -12.93 0.63 20.57
CA GLY A 64 -11.84 -0.27 20.94
C GLY A 64 -11.46 -1.23 19.83
N ALA A 65 -12.43 -1.79 19.09
CA ALA A 65 -12.17 -2.64 17.94
C ALA A 65 -11.52 -1.86 16.78
N SER A 66 -11.99 -0.65 16.48
CA SER A 66 -11.43 0.18 15.41
C SER A 66 -10.05 0.74 15.77
N TRP A 67 -9.84 1.15 17.02
CA TRP A 67 -8.53 1.50 17.55
C TRP A 67 -7.57 0.31 17.49
N LYS A 68 -7.98 -0.89 17.93
CA LYS A 68 -7.16 -2.11 17.84
C LYS A 68 -6.81 -2.43 16.39
N PHE A 69 -7.78 -2.32 15.48
CA PHE A 69 -7.55 -2.52 14.06
C PHE A 69 -6.51 -1.53 13.51
N ILE A 70 -6.68 -0.23 13.78
CA ILE A 70 -5.81 0.82 13.26
C ILE A 70 -4.40 0.71 13.86
N SER A 71 -4.28 0.59 15.19
CA SER A 71 -3.00 0.42 15.88
C SER A 71 -2.26 -0.84 15.42
N ALA A 72 -2.96 -1.96 15.24
CA ALA A 72 -2.38 -3.16 14.67
C ALA A 72 -1.97 -2.96 13.20
N SER A 73 -2.74 -2.21 12.41
CA SER A 73 -2.44 -1.92 11.01
C SER A 73 -1.14 -1.13 10.87
N PHE A 74 -0.90 -0.17 11.78
CA PHE A 74 0.38 0.56 11.89
C PHE A 74 1.54 -0.29 12.41
N GLY A 75 1.29 -1.54 12.84
CA GLY A 75 2.32 -2.40 13.45
C GLY A 75 2.75 -1.95 14.85
N GLN A 76 1.93 -1.10 15.51
CA GLN A 76 2.24 -0.51 16.81
C GLN A 76 1.04 -0.73 17.75
N SER A 77 0.97 -1.91 18.37
CA SER A 77 -0.10 -2.26 19.30
C SER A 77 -0.08 -1.45 20.62
N SER A 78 0.95 -0.64 20.84
CA SER A 78 1.14 0.19 22.03
C SER A 78 0.80 1.67 21.83
N MET A 79 0.29 2.07 20.66
CA MET A 79 -0.06 3.47 20.41
C MET A 79 -1.19 3.94 21.33
N THR A 80 -1.08 5.12 21.92
CA THR A 80 -2.19 5.68 22.69
C THR A 80 -3.37 6.05 21.80
N THR A 81 -4.55 6.22 22.39
CA THR A 81 -5.74 6.69 21.67
C THR A 81 -5.50 8.06 21.03
N GLU A 82 -4.75 8.93 21.70
CA GLU A 82 -4.41 10.28 21.25
C GLU A 82 -3.44 10.22 20.06
N GLU A 83 -2.44 9.34 20.11
CA GLU A 83 -1.50 9.11 19.01
C GLU A 83 -2.22 8.61 17.76
N VAL A 84 -3.15 7.65 17.91
CA VAL A 84 -3.96 7.17 16.80
C VAL A 84 -4.82 8.30 16.24
N ALA A 85 -5.54 9.04 17.09
CA ALA A 85 -6.37 10.17 16.67
C ALA A 85 -5.59 11.25 15.92
N SER A 86 -4.37 11.57 16.35
CA SER A 86 -3.52 12.56 15.68
C SER A 86 -3.16 12.17 14.24
N LYS A 87 -3.12 10.86 13.93
CA LYS A 87 -2.79 10.35 12.59
C LYS A 87 -4.03 10.18 11.70
N VAL A 88 -5.14 9.71 12.27
CA VAL A 88 -6.29 9.30 11.45
C VAL A 88 -7.46 10.27 11.47
N CYS A 89 -7.58 11.15 12.45
CA CYS A 89 -8.73 12.04 12.57
C CYS A 89 -8.46 13.42 11.98
N SER A 90 -9.51 14.00 11.37
CA SER A 90 -9.45 15.35 10.82
C SER A 90 -9.32 16.39 11.94
N ALA A 91 -8.36 17.31 11.81
CA ALA A 91 -8.21 18.42 12.74
C ALA A 91 -9.38 19.43 12.69
N SER A 92 -10.14 19.48 11.59
CA SER A 92 -11.21 20.47 11.39
C SER A 92 -12.55 20.08 12.01
N SER A 93 -12.85 18.78 12.09
CA SER A 93 -14.12 18.27 12.60
C SER A 93 -13.95 17.29 13.76
N GLY A 94 -12.81 16.59 13.88
CA GLY A 94 -12.58 15.51 14.85
C GLY A 94 -13.47 14.28 14.69
N GLU A 95 -14.62 14.40 14.03
CA GLU A 95 -15.65 13.34 13.85
C GLU A 95 -15.43 12.51 12.58
N SER A 96 -14.64 13.02 11.64
CA SER A 96 -14.34 12.35 10.39
C SER A 96 -12.86 11.95 10.34
N ALA A 97 -12.58 10.86 9.63
CA ALA A 97 -11.22 10.55 9.25
C ALA A 97 -10.61 11.69 8.41
N SER A 98 -9.31 11.89 8.55
CA SER A 98 -8.53 12.74 7.64
C SER A 98 -8.58 12.17 6.22
N THR A 99 -8.68 13.02 5.21
CA THR A 99 -8.61 12.60 3.80
C THR A 99 -7.28 11.93 3.46
N ASP A 100 -6.24 12.21 4.23
CA ASP A 100 -4.90 11.63 4.09
C ASP A 100 -4.66 10.41 5.01
N ALA A 101 -5.65 9.99 5.81
CA ALA A 101 -5.45 8.92 6.79
C ALA A 101 -4.95 7.61 6.15
N TYR A 102 -5.55 7.22 5.02
CA TYR A 102 -5.12 6.02 4.28
C TYR A 102 -3.71 6.18 3.69
N ARG A 103 -3.38 7.37 3.17
CA ARG A 103 -2.02 7.67 2.69
C ARG A 103 -1.00 7.53 3.82
N GLN A 104 -1.27 8.13 4.99
CA GLN A 104 -0.38 8.02 6.15
C GLN A 104 -0.21 6.58 6.62
N TYR A 105 -1.29 5.79 6.59
CA TYR A 105 -1.24 4.37 6.84
C TYR A 105 -0.29 3.64 5.89
N VAL A 106 -0.50 3.79 4.57
CA VAL A 106 0.33 3.15 3.56
C VAL A 106 1.80 3.56 3.70
N GLU A 107 2.08 4.85 3.88
CA GLU A 107 3.45 5.35 4.05
C GLU A 107 4.13 4.83 5.31
N THR A 108 3.36 4.46 6.34
CA THR A 108 3.93 3.87 7.56
C THR A 108 4.34 2.41 7.35
N ILE A 109 3.58 1.66 6.55
CA ILE A 109 3.84 0.23 6.33
C ILE A 109 4.69 -0.05 5.08
N ALA A 110 4.74 0.88 4.13
CA ALA A 110 5.35 0.74 2.82
C ALA A 110 5.70 2.14 2.28
N SER A 111 6.82 2.69 2.75
CA SER A 111 7.23 4.05 2.39
C SER A 111 7.40 4.23 0.88
N GLY A 112 6.80 5.29 0.33
CA GLY A 112 6.78 5.62 -1.09
C GLY A 112 5.77 4.81 -1.92
N ALA A 113 5.07 3.82 -1.34
CA ALA A 113 4.17 2.94 -2.08
C ALA A 113 2.82 3.59 -2.44
N TYR A 114 2.41 4.63 -1.70
CA TYR A 114 1.12 5.27 -1.95
C TYR A 114 1.05 5.91 -3.33
N ALA A 115 2.14 6.51 -3.80
CA ALA A 115 2.21 7.09 -5.14
C ALA A 115 2.02 6.02 -6.24
N ALA A 116 2.56 4.81 -6.03
CA ALA A 116 2.37 3.68 -6.94
C ALA A 116 0.89 3.23 -6.96
N TYR A 117 0.29 3.10 -5.78
CA TYR A 117 -1.12 2.76 -5.60
C TYR A 117 -2.05 3.78 -6.29
N GLU A 118 -1.85 5.07 -6.05
CA GLU A 118 -2.67 6.13 -6.63
C GLU A 118 -2.55 6.15 -8.17
N THR A 119 -1.33 5.95 -8.68
CA THR A 119 -1.10 5.86 -10.13
C THR A 119 -1.76 4.63 -10.73
N CYS A 120 -1.71 3.48 -10.04
CA CYS A 120 -2.38 2.26 -10.48
C CYS A 120 -3.90 2.47 -10.60
N ILE A 121 -4.53 3.12 -9.63
CA ILE A 121 -5.95 3.46 -9.69
C ILE A 121 -6.25 4.35 -10.89
N LYS A 122 -5.48 5.43 -11.09
CA LYS A 122 -5.69 6.35 -12.22
C LYS A 122 -5.60 5.65 -13.57
N LEU A 123 -4.58 4.80 -13.76
CA LEU A 123 -4.38 4.05 -15.01
C LEU A 123 -5.47 3.00 -15.25
N LYS A 124 -5.96 2.39 -14.16
CA LYS A 124 -7.07 1.44 -14.20
C LYS A 124 -8.40 2.10 -14.51
N ASP A 125 -8.71 3.23 -13.87
CA ASP A 125 -9.96 3.98 -14.08
C ASP A 125 -10.03 4.55 -15.50
N SER A 126 -8.87 4.88 -16.09
CA SER A 126 -8.79 5.18 -17.52
C SER A 126 -8.93 3.96 -18.42
N ASN A 127 -9.06 2.73 -17.90
CA ASN A 127 -9.03 1.46 -18.65
C ASN A 127 -7.79 1.31 -19.54
N ASP A 128 -6.65 1.83 -19.08
CA ASP A 128 -5.44 1.89 -19.89
C ASP A 128 -4.53 0.70 -19.57
N LEU A 129 -3.71 0.84 -18.53
CA LEU A 129 -2.82 -0.22 -18.04
C LEU A 129 -3.34 -0.74 -16.71
N ARG A 130 -3.33 -2.06 -16.56
CA ARG A 130 -3.59 -2.75 -15.30
C ARG A 130 -2.31 -3.42 -14.83
N PHE A 131 -2.02 -3.24 -13.54
CA PHE A 131 -0.88 -3.85 -12.88
C PHE A 131 -1.40 -4.88 -11.88
N ASP A 132 -0.93 -6.11 -12.00
CA ASP A 132 -1.16 -7.15 -11.02
C ASP A 132 0.18 -7.69 -10.53
N VAL A 133 0.25 -8.02 -9.25
CA VAL A 133 1.45 -8.57 -8.61
C VAL A 133 1.15 -10.00 -8.20
N ASP A 134 2.00 -10.93 -8.60
CA ASP A 134 1.99 -12.26 -8.01
C ASP A 134 2.71 -12.18 -6.66
N LEU A 135 1.93 -12.12 -5.58
CA LEU A 135 2.47 -12.02 -4.22
C LEU A 135 3.35 -13.22 -3.85
N ALA A 136 3.15 -14.40 -4.46
CA ALA A 136 4.01 -15.56 -4.22
C ALA A 136 5.40 -15.40 -4.88
N SER A 137 5.53 -14.47 -5.84
CA SER A 137 6.77 -14.19 -6.54
C SER A 137 7.61 -13.08 -5.91
N VAL A 138 7.11 -12.40 -4.87
CA VAL A 138 7.79 -11.28 -4.23
C VAL A 138 8.84 -11.81 -3.24
N LEU A 139 10.09 -11.74 -3.65
CA LEU A 139 11.27 -12.15 -2.88
C LEU A 139 12.21 -10.95 -2.66
N PRO A 140 13.12 -11.04 -1.68
CA PRO A 140 14.16 -10.03 -1.51
C PRO A 140 15.00 -9.79 -2.77
N SER A 141 15.24 -10.78 -3.62
CA SER A 141 16.10 -10.62 -4.80
C SER A 141 15.33 -10.46 -6.12
N GLU A 142 14.05 -10.83 -6.16
CA GLU A 142 13.24 -10.80 -7.37
C GLU A 142 11.76 -10.53 -7.08
N PHE A 143 11.06 -9.93 -8.04
CA PHE A 143 9.59 -9.90 -8.04
C PHE A 143 9.07 -10.03 -9.46
N THR A 144 7.81 -10.47 -9.57
CA THR A 144 7.10 -10.54 -10.84
C THR A 144 5.81 -9.74 -10.80
N ILE A 145 5.59 -8.96 -11.86
CA ILE A 145 4.33 -8.25 -12.11
C ILE A 145 3.78 -8.62 -13.48
N VAL A 146 2.46 -8.58 -13.60
CA VAL A 146 1.75 -8.67 -14.88
C VAL A 146 1.27 -7.28 -15.23
N ILE A 147 1.62 -6.81 -16.42
CA ILE A 147 1.09 -5.57 -16.98
C ILE A 147 0.15 -5.93 -18.12
N ALA A 148 -1.14 -5.63 -17.95
CA ALA A 148 -2.16 -5.87 -18.96
C ALA A 148 -2.58 -4.57 -19.63
N TYR A 149 -2.77 -4.61 -20.94
CA TYR A 149 -3.27 -3.50 -21.74
C TYR A 149 -4.63 -3.85 -22.32
N GLN A 150 -5.62 -3.00 -22.05
CA GLN A 150 -6.95 -3.10 -22.65
C GLN A 150 -7.18 -1.87 -23.54
N LYS A 151 -7.69 -2.08 -24.76
CA LYS A 151 -7.96 -0.97 -25.67
C LYS A 151 -9.17 -0.19 -25.18
N ILE A 152 -8.99 1.10 -24.96
CA ILE A 152 -10.10 2.04 -24.85
C ILE A 152 -10.55 2.40 -26.26
N ILE A 153 -11.87 2.44 -26.49
CA ILE A 153 -12.46 2.85 -27.76
C ILE A 153 -11.88 4.24 -28.13
N GLN A 154 -11.16 4.30 -29.27
CA GLN A 154 -10.36 5.43 -29.80
C GLN A 154 -8.87 5.57 -29.36
N GLY A 155 -8.26 4.57 -28.72
CA GLY A 155 -6.80 4.54 -28.42
C GLY A 155 -5.92 3.82 -29.46
N THR A 156 -4.60 3.91 -29.29
CA THR A 156 -3.60 3.09 -30.01
C THR A 156 -3.89 1.59 -29.82
N THR A 157 -3.58 0.76 -30.82
CA THR A 157 -3.76 -0.71 -30.68
C THR A 157 -2.70 -1.35 -29.80
N THR A 158 -1.64 -0.61 -29.49
CA THR A 158 -0.52 -1.05 -28.67
C THR A 158 -0.23 -0.09 -27.52
N ALA A 159 0.31 -0.64 -26.43
CA ALA A 159 0.97 0.12 -25.37
C ALA A 159 2.48 -0.14 -25.43
N ASP A 160 3.24 0.92 -25.74
CA ASP A 160 4.70 0.87 -25.76
C ASP A 160 5.21 1.25 -24.37
N LEU A 161 5.98 0.36 -23.77
CA LEU A 161 6.52 0.50 -22.42
C LEU A 161 8.03 0.49 -22.45
N ILE A 162 8.62 1.34 -21.62
CA ILE A 162 10.03 1.30 -21.22
C ILE A 162 10.11 1.08 -19.71
N TYR A 163 11.14 0.38 -19.24
CA TYR A 163 11.46 0.37 -17.82
C TYR A 163 12.73 1.18 -17.52
N SER A 164 12.76 1.75 -16.33
CA SER A 164 13.92 2.39 -15.71
C SER A 164 14.02 1.89 -14.28
N ALA A 165 15.22 1.56 -13.80
CA ALA A 165 15.38 1.00 -12.46
C ALA A 165 16.62 1.56 -11.78
N SER A 166 16.70 1.42 -10.45
CA SER A 166 17.90 1.77 -9.70
C SER A 166 19.10 0.91 -10.12
N LYS A 167 20.31 1.37 -9.80
CA LYS A 167 21.54 0.64 -10.08
C LYS A 167 21.47 -0.78 -9.51
N GLY A 168 21.84 -1.76 -10.32
CA GLY A 168 21.86 -3.17 -9.91
C GLY A 168 20.50 -3.88 -10.00
N ILE A 169 19.43 -3.20 -10.44
CA ILE A 169 18.13 -3.78 -10.75
C ILE A 169 17.98 -3.92 -12.26
N SER A 170 17.48 -5.05 -12.73
CA SER A 170 17.17 -5.29 -14.14
C SER A 170 15.82 -5.97 -14.28
N CYS A 171 15.08 -5.64 -15.34
CA CYS A 171 13.79 -6.24 -15.62
C CYS A 171 13.79 -6.90 -17.01
N THR A 172 12.97 -7.94 -17.14
CA THR A 172 12.79 -8.69 -18.39
C THR A 172 11.32 -8.77 -18.75
N TRP A 173 11.04 -8.73 -20.05
CA TRP A 173 9.68 -8.78 -20.60
C TRP A 173 9.45 -10.17 -21.18
N ASN A 174 8.55 -10.97 -20.61
CA ASN A 174 8.34 -12.37 -20.97
C ASN A 174 9.66 -13.17 -21.05
N GLY A 175 10.56 -12.93 -20.10
CA GLY A 175 11.90 -13.54 -20.04
C GLY A 175 12.94 -12.95 -21.00
N LYS A 176 12.58 -11.98 -21.85
CA LYS A 176 13.51 -11.33 -22.78
C LYS A 176 14.13 -10.09 -22.14
N LYS A 177 15.45 -9.97 -22.21
CA LYS A 177 16.20 -8.76 -21.84
C LYS A 177 16.05 -7.73 -22.95
N ALA A 178 15.10 -6.81 -22.81
CA ALA A 178 14.90 -5.68 -23.71
C ALA A 178 14.60 -4.41 -22.90
N ALA A 179 15.07 -3.25 -23.36
CA ALA A 179 14.79 -1.97 -22.68
C ALA A 179 13.30 -1.59 -22.80
N THR A 180 12.67 -1.97 -23.90
CA THR A 180 11.29 -1.66 -24.23
C THR A 180 10.49 -2.92 -24.58
N THR A 181 9.16 -2.82 -24.49
CA THR A 181 8.22 -3.81 -25.00
C THR A 181 7.00 -3.10 -25.59
N SER A 182 6.29 -3.77 -26.49
CA SER A 182 4.97 -3.34 -26.96
C SER A 182 3.94 -4.41 -26.60
N ILE A 183 2.78 -3.99 -26.09
CA ILE A 183 1.67 -4.88 -25.71
C ILE A 183 0.50 -4.59 -26.63
N ASP A 184 0.10 -5.56 -27.46
CA ASP A 184 -1.12 -5.46 -28.26
C ASP A 184 -2.36 -5.49 -27.37
N ALA A 185 -3.43 -4.80 -27.75
CA ALA A 185 -4.69 -4.92 -27.04
C ALA A 185 -5.63 -5.96 -27.68
N PRO A 186 -6.32 -6.80 -26.88
CA PRO A 186 -6.14 -7.02 -25.45
C PRO A 186 -5.05 -8.07 -25.18
N SER A 187 -4.01 -7.71 -24.42
CA SER A 187 -2.95 -8.65 -24.05
C SER A 187 -2.26 -8.23 -22.76
N SER A 188 -1.32 -9.05 -22.31
CA SER A 188 -0.50 -8.79 -21.14
C SER A 188 0.93 -9.23 -21.34
N VAL A 189 1.82 -8.64 -20.54
CA VAL A 189 3.23 -9.02 -20.47
C VAL A 189 3.59 -9.34 -19.02
N LEU A 190 4.39 -10.39 -18.85
CA LEU A 190 5.01 -10.72 -17.59
C LEU A 190 6.31 -9.93 -17.47
N VAL A 191 6.47 -9.21 -16.37
CA VAL A 191 7.72 -8.50 -16.07
C VAL A 191 8.36 -9.12 -14.85
N LYS A 192 9.54 -9.70 -15.03
CA LYS A 192 10.36 -10.20 -13.93
C LYS A 192 11.51 -9.23 -13.69
N CYS A 193 11.56 -8.65 -12.50
CA CYS A 193 12.66 -7.81 -12.06
C CYS A 193 13.52 -8.56 -11.05
N SER A 194 14.84 -8.41 -11.17
CA SER A 194 15.82 -8.96 -10.24
C SER A 194 16.82 -7.90 -9.84
N ARG A 195 17.41 -8.05 -8.65
CA ARG A 195 18.46 -7.17 -8.17
C ARG A 195 19.68 -7.94 -7.68
N THR A 196 20.83 -7.28 -7.77
CA THR A 196 22.14 -7.84 -7.41
C THR A 196 22.49 -7.64 -5.94
N ASP A 197 22.02 -6.56 -5.32
CA ASP A 197 22.24 -6.24 -3.91
C ASP A 197 20.90 -6.02 -3.22
N GLN A 198 20.52 -6.93 -2.32
CA GLN A 198 19.29 -6.80 -1.55
C GLN A 198 19.42 -5.89 -0.33
N GLY A 199 20.65 -5.57 0.09
CA GLY A 199 20.93 -4.66 1.21
C GLY A 199 20.71 -3.19 0.87
N GLN A 200 20.46 -2.87 -0.40
CA GLN A 200 20.16 -1.51 -0.86
C GLN A 200 18.70 -1.39 -1.31
N ALA A 201 18.07 -0.29 -0.89
CA ALA A 201 16.77 0.09 -1.39
C ALA A 201 16.89 0.53 -2.86
N GLY A 202 15.83 0.32 -3.62
CA GLY A 202 15.77 0.73 -5.02
C GLY A 202 14.35 0.86 -5.52
N TYR A 203 14.19 0.93 -6.83
CA TYR A 203 12.90 0.99 -7.48
C TYR A 203 12.94 0.38 -8.89
N ALA A 204 11.77 -0.03 -9.36
CA ALA A 204 11.50 -0.26 -10.78
C ALA A 204 10.39 0.68 -11.25
N LYS A 205 10.63 1.41 -12.33
CA LYS A 205 9.69 2.36 -12.93
C LYS A 205 9.31 1.88 -14.31
N PHE A 206 8.01 1.80 -14.58
CA PHE A 206 7.46 1.44 -15.89
C PHE A 206 6.76 2.66 -16.47
N ILE A 207 7.11 3.00 -17.70
CA ILE A 207 6.68 4.24 -18.34
C ILE A 207 6.04 3.87 -19.67
N ARG A 208 4.81 4.34 -19.89
CA ARG A 208 4.17 4.28 -21.19
C ARG A 208 4.67 5.43 -22.05
N THR A 209 5.21 5.11 -23.22
CA THR A 209 5.81 6.09 -24.14
C THR A 209 4.85 6.54 -25.25
N ASN A 210 3.71 5.88 -25.41
CA ASN A 210 2.68 6.21 -26.38
C ASN A 210 1.31 6.44 -25.71
N GLY A 211 0.38 7.13 -26.38
CA GLY A 211 -0.98 7.34 -25.86
C GLY A 211 -1.08 8.31 -24.66
N VAL A 212 -2.03 8.05 -23.75
CA VAL A 212 -2.15 8.80 -22.50
C VAL A 212 -0.95 8.44 -21.64
N GLY A 213 0.00 9.37 -21.53
CA GLY A 213 1.24 9.14 -20.78
C GLY A 213 0.96 8.70 -19.35
N GLY A 214 1.82 7.85 -18.81
CA GLY A 214 1.70 7.33 -17.46
C GLY A 214 2.98 6.64 -17.03
N SER A 215 3.35 6.78 -15.77
CA SER A 215 4.47 6.03 -15.21
C SER A 215 4.18 5.58 -13.81
N ILE A 216 4.36 4.29 -13.55
CA ILE A 216 4.30 3.75 -12.20
C ILE A 216 5.71 3.50 -11.70
N THR A 217 6.00 3.92 -10.47
CA THR A 217 7.27 3.63 -9.79
C THR A 217 6.97 2.72 -8.62
N ILE A 218 7.55 1.53 -8.63
CA ILE A 218 7.40 0.53 -7.58
C ILE A 218 8.65 0.61 -6.70
N PRO A 219 8.56 1.11 -5.46
CA PRO A 219 9.67 1.09 -4.53
C PRO A 219 9.97 -0.35 -4.08
N TRP A 220 11.25 -0.64 -3.87
CA TRP A 220 11.73 -1.95 -3.45
C TRP A 220 12.62 -1.78 -2.21
N PRO A 221 12.16 -2.17 -1.02
CA PRO A 221 12.90 -1.94 0.21
C PRO A 221 14.21 -2.75 0.27
N ALA A 222 15.12 -2.33 1.14
CA ALA A 222 16.32 -3.09 1.48
C ALA A 222 15.98 -4.24 2.45
N TYR A 223 16.69 -5.36 2.35
CA TYR A 223 16.51 -6.55 3.18
C TYR A 223 17.84 -7.06 3.70
N ASP A 224 17.80 -7.72 4.86
CA ASP A 224 18.94 -8.46 5.40
C ASP A 224 19.16 -9.82 4.69
N ALA A 225 20.13 -10.61 5.16
CA ALA A 225 20.42 -11.94 4.62
C ALA A 225 19.27 -12.95 4.83
N ASN A 226 18.37 -12.69 5.78
CA ASN A 226 17.22 -13.55 6.10
C ASN A 226 15.94 -13.13 5.37
N GLY A 227 16.00 -12.09 4.52
CA GLY A 227 14.84 -11.56 3.83
C GLY A 227 13.91 -10.73 4.71
N ILE A 228 14.43 -10.13 5.78
CA ILE A 228 13.72 -9.18 6.64
C ILE A 228 14.00 -7.76 6.17
N PRO A 229 12.98 -6.90 5.94
CA PRO A 229 13.21 -5.51 5.56
C PRO A 229 14.04 -4.75 6.61
N LEU A 230 15.08 -4.03 6.17
CA LEU A 230 15.99 -3.32 7.09
C LEU A 230 15.28 -2.23 7.89
N ALA A 231 14.30 -1.56 7.28
CA ALA A 231 13.47 -0.56 7.97
C ALA A 231 12.68 -1.16 9.16
N THR A 232 12.31 -2.45 9.09
CA THR A 232 11.70 -3.15 10.23
C THR A 232 12.69 -3.27 11.38
N LEU A 233 13.93 -3.64 11.08
CA LEU A 233 14.98 -3.84 12.08
C LEU A 233 15.34 -2.51 12.76
N GLU A 234 15.39 -1.41 12.01
CA GLU A 234 15.62 -0.07 12.56
C GLU A 234 14.48 0.36 13.49
N SER A 235 13.23 0.12 13.08
CA SER A 235 12.06 0.42 13.91
C SER A 235 12.08 -0.38 15.23
N ILE A 236 12.37 -1.69 15.18
CA ILE A 236 12.49 -2.54 16.37
C ILE A 236 13.62 -2.06 17.29
N ARG A 237 14.79 -1.71 16.74
CA ARG A 237 15.91 -1.16 17.53
C ARG A 237 15.52 0.14 18.22
N GLY A 238 14.78 1.02 17.54
CA GLY A 238 14.24 2.23 18.12
C GLY A 238 13.32 1.94 19.31
N GLN A 239 12.38 1.00 19.15
CA GLN A 239 11.48 0.59 20.23
C GLN A 239 12.20 0.00 21.44
N ILE A 240 13.22 -0.85 21.22
CA ILE A 240 14.05 -1.41 22.29
C ILE A 240 14.77 -0.29 23.04
N THR A 241 15.34 0.68 22.32
CA THR A 241 16.07 1.81 22.91
C THR A 241 15.13 2.67 23.76
N THR A 242 13.92 2.97 23.27
CA THR A 242 12.90 3.70 24.03
C THR A 242 12.49 2.94 25.28
N ALA A 243 12.22 1.62 25.17
CA ALA A 243 11.85 0.80 26.32
C ALA A 243 12.97 0.74 27.38
N GLN A 244 14.23 0.64 26.95
CA GLN A 244 15.40 0.69 27.83
C GLN A 244 15.52 2.04 28.55
N SER A 245 15.24 3.15 27.86
CA SER A 245 15.19 4.49 28.47
C SER A 245 14.11 4.55 29.55
N SER A 246 12.89 4.14 29.24
CA SER A 246 11.77 4.15 30.20
C SER A 246 12.03 3.27 31.43
N ILE A 247 12.65 2.10 31.27
CA ILE A 247 13.05 1.26 32.42
C ILE A 247 14.07 1.97 33.29
N THR A 248 15.02 2.69 32.68
CA THR A 248 16.05 3.46 33.40
C THR A 248 15.42 4.61 34.18
N ASP A 249 14.48 5.33 33.58
CA ASP A 249 13.75 6.43 34.24
C ASP A 249 12.92 5.93 35.43
N ILE A 250 12.22 4.80 35.27
CA ILE A 250 11.46 4.17 36.37
C ILE A 250 12.39 3.74 37.50
N LYS A 251 13.53 3.11 37.18
CA LYS A 251 14.53 2.71 38.18
C LYS A 251 15.06 3.91 38.96
N ASN A 252 15.36 5.01 38.27
CA ASN A 252 15.80 6.24 38.91
C ASN A 252 14.71 6.81 39.81
N TRP A 253 13.45 6.79 39.39
CA TRP A 253 12.33 7.26 40.20
C TRP A 253 12.10 6.42 41.46
N LEU A 254 12.31 5.10 41.39
CA LEU A 254 12.17 4.19 42.55
C LEU A 254 13.34 4.25 43.54
N MET A 255 14.45 4.91 43.18
CA MET A 255 15.62 5.10 44.04
C MET A 255 15.59 6.43 44.82
N TYR A 256 14.56 7.25 44.61
CA TYR A 256 14.22 8.44 45.41
C TYR A 256 12.97 8.18 46.25
#